data_AF-A0A925LWD6-F1
#
_entry.id   AF-A0A925LWD6-F1
#
_cell.length_a   1.000
_cell.length_b   1.000
_cell.length_c   1.000
_cell.angle_alpha   90.00
_cell.angle_beta   90.00
_cell.angle_gamma   90.00
#
_symmetry.space_group_name_H-M   'P 1'
#
loop_
_entity.id
_entity.type
_entity.pdbx_description
1 polymer ?
#
loop_
_entity_poly.entity_id
_entity_poly.type
_entity_poly.pdbx_seq_one_letter_code
_entity_poly.pdbx_strand_id
1 'polypeptide(L)' 'MRQSVSDSGDSEQPGFQQIVNGFLLQPGLPFADVLSSEKINRIFRKHGGLFGKDGIYNTPIVLWAFLGQVLRDG' A
#
# COMPACT_ATOMS: atom_id res chain seq x y z
N MET A 1 -10.80 42.47 9.43
CA MET A 1 -9.98 41.57 10.28
C MET A 1 -10.30 40.15 9.84
N ARG A 2 -9.44 39.52 9.02
CA ARG A 2 -9.66 38.15 8.50
C ARG A 2 -9.05 37.18 9.50
N GLN A 3 -9.87 36.40 10.19
CA GLN A 3 -9.38 35.35 11.08
C GLN A 3 -8.91 34.17 10.22
N SER A 4 -7.61 33.90 10.32
CA SER A 4 -6.97 32.67 9.92
C SER A 4 -7.62 31.53 10.70
N VAL A 5 -8.41 30.68 10.04
CA VAL A 5 -8.82 29.41 10.61
C VAL A 5 -7.58 28.53 10.61
N SER A 6 -6.94 28.43 11.78
CA SER A 6 -5.92 27.41 12.03
C SER A 6 -6.60 26.05 11.90
N ASP A 7 -6.31 25.37 10.80
CA ASP A 7 -6.64 23.97 10.58
C ASP A 7 -5.73 23.12 11.48
N SER A 8 -6.07 23.06 12.76
CA SER A 8 -5.41 22.20 13.75
C SER A 8 -6.10 20.85 13.70
N GLY A 9 -5.68 20.02 12.76
CA GLY A 9 -6.34 18.74 12.50
C GLY A 9 -5.45 17.70 11.85
N ASP A 10 -4.13 17.77 11.98
CA ASP A 10 -3.26 16.71 11.49
C ASP A 10 -2.28 16.27 12.58
N SER A 11 -2.84 15.65 13.62
CA SER A 11 -2.04 14.76 14.46
C SER A 11 -1.86 13.45 13.71
N GLU A 12 -1.03 13.44 12.67
CA GLU A 12 -0.36 12.20 12.29
C GLU A 12 0.28 11.66 13.58
N GLN A 13 -0.22 10.54 14.07
CA GLN A 13 0.32 9.91 15.27
C GLN A 13 1.81 9.64 14.98
N PRO A 14 2.77 10.28 15.67
CA PRO A 14 4.19 10.19 15.31
C PRO A 14 4.70 8.73 15.28
N GLY A 15 4.03 7.84 16.03
CA GLY A 15 4.30 6.41 16.04
C GLY A 15 3.81 5.66 14.79
N PHE A 16 2.68 6.05 14.19
CA PHE A 16 2.15 5.34 13.02
C PHE A 16 3.07 5.50 11.81
N GLN A 17 3.48 6.74 11.51
CA GLN A 17 4.37 7.01 10.38
C GLN A 17 5.76 6.38 10.56
N GLN A 18 6.25 6.28 11.81
CA GLN A 18 7.47 5.54 12.12
C GLN A 18 7.32 4.03 11.86
N ILE A 19 6.18 3.43 12.25
CA ILE A 19 5.89 2.01 11.99
C ILE A 19 5.78 1.74 10.48
N VAL A 20 5.05 2.59 9.75
CA VAL A 20 4.88 2.48 8.30
C VAL A 20 6.22 2.60 7.60
N ASN A 21 7.03 3.60 7.96
CA ASN A 21 8.38 3.75 7.40
C ASN A 21 9.26 2.53 7.68
N GLY A 22 9.24 2.00 8.91
CA GLY A 22 9.98 0.79 9.27
C GLY A 22 9.55 -0.43 8.45
N PHE A 23 8.25 -0.58 8.22
CA PHE A 23 7.69 -1.64 7.39
C PHE A 23 8.09 -1.50 5.92
N LEU A 24 8.00 -0.29 5.35
CA LEU A 24 8.35 -0.02 3.94
C LEU A 24 9.86 -0.09 3.65
N LEU A 25 10.72 0.07 4.66
CA LEU A 25 12.18 -0.04 4.55
C LEU A 25 12.68 -1.49 4.62
N GLN A 26 11.82 -2.46 4.92
CA GLN A 26 12.25 -3.87 4.98
C GLN A 26 12.69 -4.37 3.60
N PRO A 27 13.80 -5.11 3.51
CA PRO A 27 14.27 -5.67 2.25
C PRO A 27 13.25 -6.66 1.69
N GLY A 28 13.05 -6.62 0.37
CA GLY A 28 12.08 -7.47 -0.32
C GLY A 28 10.76 -6.76 -0.55
N LEU A 29 9.67 -7.52 -0.43
CA LEU A 29 8.34 -7.04 -0.75
C LEU A 29 7.49 -7.05 0.54
N PRO A 30 7.26 -5.90 1.18
CA PRO A 30 6.74 -5.83 2.56
C PRO A 30 5.42 -6.58 2.76
N PHE A 31 4.60 -6.63 1.72
CA PHE A 31 3.28 -7.24 1.76
C PHE A 31 3.28 -8.73 1.42
N ALA A 32 4.38 -9.32 0.97
CA ALA A 32 4.41 -10.70 0.47
C ALA A 32 4.02 -11.72 1.55
N ASP A 33 4.42 -11.46 2.80
CA ASP A 33 4.15 -12.37 3.93
C ASP A 33 2.70 -12.28 4.44
N VAL A 34 2.05 -11.11 4.31
CA VAL A 34 0.66 -10.87 4.76
C VAL A 34 -0.35 -11.11 3.64
N LEU A 35 0.04 -10.78 2.41
CA LEU A 35 -0.78 -10.84 1.20
C LEU A 35 0.05 -11.49 0.08
N SER A 36 0.18 -12.81 0.16
CA SER A 36 0.99 -13.58 -0.80
C SER A 36 0.47 -13.52 -2.23
N SER A 37 1.37 -13.75 -3.20
CA SER A 37 1.04 -13.81 -4.63
C SER A 37 -0.06 -14.83 -4.92
N GLU A 38 -0.02 -15.99 -4.26
CA GLU A 38 -0.98 -17.08 -4.44
C GLU A 38 -2.37 -16.64 -3.98
N LYS A 39 -2.46 -15.93 -2.85
CA LYS A 39 -3.73 -15.43 -2.31
C LYS A 39 -4.32 -14.37 -3.24
N ILE A 40 -3.50 -13.43 -3.71
CA ILE A 40 -3.92 -12.41 -4.69
C ILE A 40 -4.42 -13.10 -5.96
N ASN A 41 -3.61 -14.00 -6.53
CA ASN A 41 -3.93 -14.69 -7.77
C ASN A 41 -5.24 -15.49 -7.66
N ARG A 42 -5.44 -16.21 -6.55
CA ARG A 42 -6.66 -16.99 -6.30
C ARG A 42 -7.91 -16.10 -6.28
N ILE A 43 -7.86 -14.98 -5.56
CA ILE A 43 -9.01 -14.08 -5.40
C ILE A 43 -9.28 -13.32 -6.70
N PHE A 44 -8.28 -12.71 -7.31
CA PHE A 44 -8.48 -11.96 -8.56
C PHE A 44 -8.92 -12.88 -9.71
N ARG A 45 -8.48 -14.15 -9.74
CA ARG A 45 -9.00 -15.13 -10.71
C ARG A 45 -10.49 -15.37 -10.54
N LYS A 46 -10.95 -15.56 -9.30
CA LYS A 46 -12.36 -15.80 -8.98
C LYS A 46 -13.27 -14.68 -9.49
N HIS A 47 -12.78 -13.44 -9.49
CA HIS A 47 -13.54 -12.25 -9.90
C HIS A 47 -13.22 -11.77 -11.33
N GLY A 48 -12.42 -12.50 -12.10
CA GLY A 48 -12.04 -12.09 -13.46
C GLY A 48 -11.13 -10.87 -13.53
N GLY A 49 -10.44 -10.51 -12.45
CA GLY A 49 -9.58 -9.33 -12.34
C GLY A 49 -8.09 -9.55 -12.62
N LEU A 50 -7.68 -10.74 -13.06
CA LEU A 50 -6.27 -11.00 -13.38
C LEU A 50 -5.84 -10.30 -14.67
N PHE A 51 -4.66 -9.71 -14.65
CA PHE A 51 -3.99 -9.16 -15.82
C PHE A 51 -2.49 -9.44 -15.78
N GLY A 52 -1.84 -9.31 -16.94
CA GLY A 52 -0.37 -9.38 -17.04
C GLY A 52 0.24 -10.71 -16.60
N LYS A 53 -0.44 -11.85 -16.82
CA LYS A 53 -0.09 -13.18 -16.27
C LYS A 53 1.35 -13.63 -16.50
N ASP A 54 2.02 -13.12 -17.54
CA ASP A 54 3.40 -13.46 -17.92
C ASP A 54 4.32 -12.22 -17.98
N GLY A 55 3.84 -11.09 -17.46
CA GLY A 55 4.56 -9.82 -17.46
C GLY A 55 5.14 -9.46 -16.09
N ILE A 56 6.15 -8.59 -16.10
CA ILE A 56 6.68 -7.96 -14.88
C ILE A 56 5.59 -7.15 -14.18
N TYR A 57 4.72 -6.50 -14.95
CA TYR A 57 3.54 -5.80 -14.42
C TYR A 57 2.35 -6.75 -14.39
N ASN A 58 2.29 -7.57 -13.34
CA ASN A 58 1.18 -8.48 -13.07
C ASN A 58 0.34 -7.99 -11.88
N THR A 59 -0.82 -8.60 -11.71
CA THR A 59 -1.77 -8.22 -10.65
C THR A 59 -1.13 -8.17 -9.24
N PRO A 60 -0.38 -9.18 -8.77
CA PRO A 60 0.32 -9.09 -7.49
C PRO A 60 1.23 -7.86 -7.37
N ILE A 61 2.12 -7.65 -8.36
CA ILE A 61 3.13 -6.58 -8.31
C ILE A 61 2.48 -5.20 -8.28
N VAL A 62 1.48 -4.97 -9.14
CA VAL A 62 0.78 -3.67 -9.18
C VAL A 62 -0.02 -3.44 -7.90
N LEU A 63 -0.67 -4.47 -7.35
CA LEU A 63 -1.42 -4.34 -6.10
C LEU A 63 -0.48 -3.99 -4.92
N TRP A 64 0.66 -4.65 -4.81
CA TRP A 64 1.62 -4.33 -3.77
C TRP A 64 2.24 -2.95 -3.94
N ALA A 65 2.54 -2.53 -5.17
CA ALA A 65 3.02 -1.17 -5.45
C ALA A 65 1.98 -0.12 -5.05
N PHE A 66 0.71 -0.35 -5.40
CA PHE A 66 -0.41 0.51 -5.01
C PHE A 66 -0.56 0.61 -3.48
N LEU A 67 -0.50 -0.52 -2.75
CA LEU A 67 -0.56 -0.52 -1.30
C LEU A 67 0.62 0.23 -0.67
N GLY A 68 1.83 0.07 -1.23
CA GLY A 68 3.01 0.81 -0.78
C GLY A 68 2.88 2.30 -0.99
N GLN A 69 2.30 2.72 -2.12
CA GLN A 69 2.01 4.13 -2.41
C GLN A 69 0.96 4.69 -1.45
N VAL A 70 -0.17 4.00 -1.27
CA VAL A 70 -1.25 4.45 -0.37
C VAL A 70 -0.76 4.59 1.07
N LEU A 71 0.11 3.69 1.56
CA LEU A 71 0.66 3.82 2.90
C LEU A 71 1.69 4.94 3.04
N ARG A 72 2.39 5.31 1.96
CA ARG A 72 3.39 6.38 2.00
C ARG A 72 2.77 7.77 1.84
N ASP A 73 1.80 7.88 0.95
CA ASP A 73 1.23 9.15 0.50
C ASP A 73 -0.11 9.48 1.21
N GLY A 74 -0.66 8.53 1.98
CA GLY A 74 -1.97 8.62 2.63
C GLY A 74 -1.95 9.09 4.06
#